data_AF-A0A352S764-F1
#
_entry.id   AF-A0A352S764-F1
#
_cell.length_a   1.000
_cell.length_b   1.000
_cell.length_c   1.000
_cell.angle_alpha   90.00
_cell.angle_beta   90.00
_cell.angle_gamma   90.00
#
_symmetry.space_group_name_H-M   'P 1'
#
loop_
_entity.id
_entity.type
_entity.pdbx_description
1 polymer ?
#
loop_
_entity_poly.entity_id
_entity_poly.type
_entity_poly.pdbx_seq_one_letter_code
_entity_poly.pdbx_strand_id
1 'polypeptide(L)' 'MNTIQVKRKAANIDELDLTLLGVPRPEAADGECVIEVASAGVNPSDVKATLGLMPHAVWPRKP' A
#
# COMPACT_ATOMS: atom_id res chain seq x y z
N MET A 1 7.88 10.78 5.77
CA MET A 1 7.22 9.56 6.32
C MET A 1 7.60 8.37 5.45
N ASN A 2 7.63 7.16 5.98
CA ASN A 2 7.90 5.97 5.18
C ASN A 2 6.60 5.30 4.77
N THR A 3 6.59 4.71 3.58
CA THR A 3 5.47 3.88 3.11
C THR A 3 5.96 2.72 2.29
N ILE A 4 5.22 1.62 2.32
CA ILE A 4 5.40 0.51 1.39
C ILE A 4 4.55 0.80 0.14
N GLN A 5 5.13 0.67 -1.05
CA GLN A 5 4.40 0.79 -2.30
C GLN A 5 4.48 -0.52 -3.07
N VAL A 6 3.32 -0.99 -3.56
CA VAL A 6 3.24 -2.17 -4.43
C VAL A 6 2.96 -1.69 -5.86
N LYS A 7 3.97 -1.79 -6.73
CA LYS A 7 3.94 -1.17 -8.07
C LYS A 7 3.20 -2.01 -9.11
N ARG A 8 3.19 -3.33 -8.93
CA ARG A 8 2.55 -4.31 -9.81
C ARG A 8 2.12 -5.53 -8.99
N LYS A 9 1.21 -6.34 -9.54
CA LYS A 9 0.94 -7.67 -9.00
C LYS A 9 2.18 -8.56 -9.12
N ALA A 10 2.39 -9.43 -8.13
CA ALA A 10 3.37 -10.51 -8.20
C ALA A 10 2.72 -11.80 -8.71
N ALA A 11 3.51 -12.70 -9.30
CA ALA A 11 3.01 -14.00 -9.75
C ALA A 11 2.79 -14.98 -8.59
N ASN A 12 3.61 -14.88 -7.53
CA ASN A 12 3.57 -15.69 -6.32
C ASN A 12 4.17 -14.90 -5.14
N ILE A 13 4.23 -15.54 -3.97
CA ILE A 13 4.72 -14.91 -2.73
C ILE A 13 6.23 -14.61 -2.79
N ASP A 14 7.02 -15.47 -3.42
CA ASP A 14 8.47 -15.33 -3.51
C ASP A 14 8.89 -14.15 -4.42
N GLU A 15 7.99 -13.71 -5.31
CA GLU A 15 8.19 -12.61 -6.25
C GLU A 15 7.59 -11.26 -5.78
N LEU A 16 7.18 -11.14 -4.51
CA LEU A 16 6.64 -9.90 -3.97
C LEU A 16 7.70 -8.78 -3.99
N ASP A 17 7.40 -7.70 -4.72
CA ASP A 17 8.21 -6.47 -4.73
C ASP A 17 7.54 -5.41 -3.84
N LEU A 18 7.99 -5.36 -2.58
CA LEU A 18 7.53 -4.43 -1.55
C LEU A 18 8.60 -3.36 -1.32
N THR A 19 8.51 -2.23 -2.02
CA THR A 19 9.49 -1.15 -1.87
C THR A 19 9.11 -0.24 -0.69
N LEU A 20 10.01 -0.09 0.29
CA LEU A 20 9.92 0.94 1.32
C LEU A 20 10.46 2.26 0.78
N LEU A 21 9.63 3.30 0.77
CA LEU A 21 9.96 4.61 0.23
C LEU A 21 9.76 5.69 1.29
N GLY A 22 10.69 6.63 1.35
CA GLY A 22 10.47 7.91 2.02
C GLY A 22 9.64 8.83 1.11
N VAL A 23 8.53 9.33 1.62
CA VAL A 23 7.65 10.28 0.91
C VAL A 23 7.40 11.54 1.75
N PRO A 24 7.09 12.68 1.11
CA PRO A 24 6.63 13.87 1.81
C PRO A 24 5.38 13.57 2.65
N ARG A 25 5.21 14.30 3.75
CA ARG A 25 3.97 14.25 4.52
C ARG A 25 2.83 14.82 3.66
N PRO A 26 1.66 14.15 3.54
CA PRO A 26 0.54 14.72 2.82
C PRO A 26 -0.03 15.95 3.55
N GLU A 27 -0.62 16.85 2.78
CA GLU A 27 -1.41 17.97 3.29
C GLU A 27 -2.88 17.61 3.18
N ALA A 28 -3.66 17.91 4.22
CA ALA A 28 -5.10 17.71 4.19
C ALA A 28 -5.79 18.90 3.50
N ALA A 29 -6.70 18.61 2.56
CA ALA A 29 -7.63 19.60 2.04
C ALA A 29 -8.79 19.86 3.03
N ASP A 30 -9.70 20.76 2.66
CA ASP A 30 -10.90 21.03 3.46
C ASP A 30 -11.76 19.75 3.62
N GLY A 31 -12.11 19.44 4.86
CA GLY A 31 -12.82 18.21 5.21
C GLY A 31 -11.95 16.94 5.32
N GLU A 32 -10.62 17.02 5.13
CA GLU A 32 -9.70 15.90 5.29
C GLU A 32 -8.89 15.99 6.59
N CYS A 33 -8.24 14.89 6.98
CA CYS A 33 -7.28 14.88 8.07
C CYS A 33 -6.05 14.04 7.74
N VAL A 34 -4.90 14.42 8.30
CA VAL A 34 -3.67 13.63 8.22
C VAL A 34 -3.55 12.77 9.46
N ILE A 35 -3.51 11.45 9.28
CA ILE A 35 -3.40 10.48 10.37
C ILE A 35 -1.96 9.97 10.43
N GLU A 36 -1.39 9.98 11.64
CA GLU A 36 -0.15 9.27 11.92
C GLU A 36 -0.45 7.80 12.25
N VAL A 37 0.00 6.89 11.39
CA VAL A 37 -0.19 5.46 11.58
C VAL A 37 0.85 4.94 12.58
N ALA A 38 0.45 4.76 13.83
CA ALA A 38 1.32 4.19 14.87
C ALA A 38 1.55 2.69 14.70
N SER A 39 0.59 1.98 14.10
CA SER A 39 0.67 0.54 13.81
C SER A 39 -0.28 0.14 12.68
N ALA A 40 0.13 -0.84 11.87
CA ALA A 40 -0.71 -1.44 10.83
C ALA A 40 -0.67 -2.97 10.95
N GLY A 41 -1.85 -3.60 11.01
CA GLY A 41 -1.97 -5.06 10.98
C GLY A 41 -1.87 -5.60 9.56
N VAL A 42 -1.35 -6.83 9.42
CA VAL A 42 -1.30 -7.56 8.14
C VAL A 42 -2.47 -8.54 8.10
N ASN A 43 -3.25 -8.49 7.03
CA ASN A 43 -4.44 -9.30 6.81
C ASN A 43 -4.30 -10.20 5.56
N PRO A 44 -5.05 -11.31 5.48
CA PRO A 44 -5.05 -12.15 4.27
C PRO A 44 -5.41 -11.40 2.98
N SER A 45 -6.24 -10.36 3.07
CA SER A 45 -6.58 -9.51 1.92
C SER A 45 -5.40 -8.71 1.37
N ASP A 46 -4.40 -8.39 2.20
CA ASP A 46 -3.22 -7.64 1.78
C ASP A 46 -2.37 -8.48 0.83
N VAL A 47 -2.18 -9.77 1.16
CA VAL A 47 -1.53 -10.75 0.28
C VAL A 47 -2.35 -10.96 -1.00
N LYS A 48 -3.68 -11.06 -0.89
CA LYS A 48 -4.52 -11.19 -2.10
C LYS A 48 -4.40 -9.96 -3.00
N ALA A 49 -4.32 -8.76 -2.43
CA ALA A 49 -4.16 -7.53 -3.18
C ALA A 49 -2.79 -7.49 -3.89
N THR A 50 -1.72 -7.91 -3.22
CA THR A 50 -0.37 -7.94 -3.83
C THR A 50 -0.25 -8.97 -4.96
N LEU A 51 -1.04 -10.04 -4.93
CA LEU A 51 -1.12 -11.06 -5.98
C LEU A 51 -2.13 -10.73 -7.09
N GLY A 52 -2.84 -9.61 -7.00
CA GLY A 52 -3.86 -9.23 -7.98
C GLY A 52 -5.13 -10.09 -7.96
N LEU A 53 -5.42 -10.74 -6.83
CA LEU A 53 -6.62 -11.56 -6.61
C LEU A 53 -7.82 -10.74 -6.12
N MET A 54 -7.67 -9.42 -6.03
CA MET A 54 -8.74 -8.48 -5.70
C MET A 54 -9.30 -7.85 -6.99
N PRO A 55 -10.60 -8.02 -7.31
CA PRO A 55 -11.16 -7.66 -8.62
C PRO A 55 -10.98 -6.21 -9.07
N HIS A 56 -10.81 -5.30 -8.12
CA HIS A 56 -10.71 -3.85 -8.37
C HIS A 56 -9.35 -3.27 -7.94
N ALA A 57 -8.31 -4.11 -7.85
CA ALA A 57 -6.97 -3.63 -7.52
C ALA A 57 -6.40 -2.76 -8.65
N VAL A 58 -6.08 -1.50 -8.32
CA VAL A 58 -5.40 -0.54 -9.20
C VAL A 58 -3.92 -0.42 -8.82
N TRP A 59 -3.05 -0.26 -9.83
CA TRP A 59 -1.59 -0.20 -9.68
C TRP A 59 -1.04 1.15 -10.18
N PRO A 60 -0.01 1.75 -9.53
CA PRO A 60 0.58 1.34 -8.27
C PRO A 60 -0.42 1.51 -7.12
N ARG A 61 -0.35 0.61 -6.12
CA ARG A 61 -1.12 0.74 -4.88
C ARG A 61 -0.59 1.97 -4.15
N LYS A 62 -1.41 3.02 -4.07
CA LYS A 62 -1.15 4.17 -3.19
C LYS A 62 -1.68 3.83 -1.79
N PRO A 63 -0.93 4.14 -0.73
CA PRO A 63 -1.45 4.18 0.63
C PRO A 63 -2.58 5.19 0.75
#